data_AF-A0A7C1LJX3-F1
#
_entry.id   AF-A0A7C1LJX3-F1
#
_cell.length_a   1.000
_cell.length_b   1.000
_cell.length_c   1.000
_cell.angle_alpha   90.00
_cell.angle_beta   90.00
_cell.angle_gamma   90.00
#
_symmetry.space_group_name_H-M   'P 1'
#
loop_
_entity.id
_entity.type
_entity.pdbx_description
1 polymer ?
#
loop_
_entity_poly.entity_id
_entity_poly.type
_entity_poly.pdbx_seq_one_letter_code
_entity_poly.pdbx_strand_id
1 'polypeptide(L)'
;SHTIKVLCYPEQIFDLIETIIHEVGTLGVRFNTISRVCIERKVEKKNIQIDEKIYEVNYKISFIESKKGEELINIKPEYEDLKKISIRSGLSIKKVQLLAQAELKQIYSKY
;
A
#
# COMPACT_ATOMS: atom_id res chain seq x y z
N SER A 1 28.20 9.75 4.69
CA SER A 1 27.22 10.82 4.48
C SER A 1 25.90 10.19 4.09
N HIS A 2 24.78 10.62 4.67
CA HIS A 2 23.45 10.08 4.38
C HIS A 2 22.55 11.20 3.84
N THR A 3 21.76 10.89 2.82
CA THR A 3 20.81 11.85 2.23
C THR A 3 19.40 11.50 2.69
N ILE A 4 18.74 12.43 3.37
CA ILE A 4 17.33 12.30 3.74
C ILE A 4 16.47 12.87 2.60
N LYS A 5 15.47 12.11 2.15
CA LYS A 5 14.47 12.54 1.16
C LYS A 5 13.10 12.38 1.77
N VAL A 6 12.29 13.44 1.73
CA VAL A 6 10.93 13.42 2.27
C VAL A 6 9.96 13.86 1.18
N LEU A 7 8.81 13.19 1.12
CA LEU A 7 7.67 13.60 0.31
C LEU A 7 6.60 14.12 1.28
N CYS A 8 6.11 15.32 1.04
CA CYS A 8 5.04 15.94 1.81
C CYS A 8 4.06 16.66 0.87
N TYR A 9 2.90 17.02 1.42
CA TYR A 9 1.98 17.88 0.71
C TYR A 9 2.52 19.32 0.65
N PRO A 10 2.21 20.09 -0.42
CA PRO A 10 2.72 21.46 -0.58
C PRO A 10 2.45 22.38 0.61
N GLU A 11 1.30 22.21 1.26
CA GLU A 11 0.90 22.97 2.45
C GLU A 11 1.74 22.68 3.70
N GLN A 12 2.51 21.59 3.73
CA GLN A 12 3.32 21.18 4.89
C GLN A 12 4.83 21.47 4.72
N ILE A 13 5.24 22.07 3.60
CA ILE A 13 6.66 22.20 3.24
C ILE A 13 7.46 22.94 4.32
N PHE A 14 6.99 24.09 4.78
CA PHE A 14 7.75 24.94 5.70
C PHE A 14 7.83 24.35 7.11
N ASP A 15 6.71 23.83 7.65
CA ASP A 15 6.67 23.14 8.94
C ASP A 15 7.64 21.96 8.99
N LEU A 16 7.73 21.21 7.89
CA LEU A 16 8.61 20.06 7.79
C LEU A 16 10.08 20.49 7.64
N ILE A 17 10.38 21.57 6.91
CA ILE A 17 11.74 22.12 6.81
C ILE A 17 12.23 22.60 8.18
N GLU A 18 11.38 23.31 8.93
CA GLU A 18 11.70 23.74 10.30
C GLU A 18 12.04 22.55 11.19
N THR A 19 11.18 21.52 11.18
CA THR A 19 11.41 20.28 11.92
C THR A 19 12.75 19.62 11.54
N ILE A 20 13.07 19.52 10.25
CA ILE A 20 14.32 18.91 9.78
C ILE A 20 15.55 19.72 10.23
N ILE A 21 15.49 21.05 10.16
CA ILE A 21 16.61 21.91 10.59
C ILE A 21 16.85 21.76 12.09
N HIS A 22 15.79 21.79 12.90
CA HIS A 22 15.90 21.67 14.35
C HIS A 22 16.39 20.29 14.80
N GLU A 23 15.85 19.21 14.25
CA GLU A 23 16.15 17.85 14.71
C GLU A 23 17.46 17.28 14.13
N VAL A 24 17.79 17.63 12.88
CA VAL A 24 18.96 17.07 12.18
C VAL A 24 20.17 18.01 12.25
N GLY A 25 19.96 19.30 12.52
CA GLY A 25 21.03 20.31 12.57
C GLY A 25 21.65 20.62 11.21
N THR A 26 20.90 20.44 10.11
CA THR A 26 21.35 20.81 8.77
C THR A 26 21.30 22.33 8.57
N LEU A 27 22.27 22.87 7.83
CA LEU A 27 22.32 24.29 7.48
C LEU A 27 21.31 24.70 6.39
N GLY A 28 20.71 23.73 5.70
CA GLY A 28 19.73 24.01 4.67
C GLY A 28 19.09 22.76 4.08
N VAL A 29 17.93 22.98 3.46
CA VAL A 29 17.14 21.96 2.77
C VAL A 29 16.86 22.45 1.35
N ARG A 30 16.94 21.55 0.37
CA ARG A 30 16.50 21.81 -1.00
C ARG A 30 15.16 21.12 -1.21
N PHE A 31 14.17 21.83 -1.73
CA PHE A 31 12.85 21.27 -2.03
C PHE A 31 12.42 21.64 -3.45
N ASN A 32 11.57 20.79 -4.04
CA ASN A 32 10.98 20.99 -5.34
C ASN A 32 9.57 20.39 -5.35
N THR A 33 8.63 21.09 -5.97
CA THR A 33 7.26 20.58 -6.17
C THR A 33 7.21 19.73 -7.42
N ILE A 34 6.60 18.54 -7.33
CA ILE A 34 6.40 17.63 -8.46
C ILE A 34 4.92 17.28 -8.59
N SER A 35 4.43 17.27 -9.83
CA SER A 35 3.11 16.73 -10.13
C SER A 35 3.18 15.21 -10.17
N ARG A 36 2.19 14.55 -9.57
CA ARG A 36 2.05 13.10 -9.60
C ARG A 36 0.64 12.73 -10.06
N VAL A 37 0.55 11.96 -11.14
CA VAL A 37 -0.70 11.31 -11.53
C VAL A 37 -0.85 10.05 -10.68
N CYS A 38 -1.95 9.96 -9.93
CA CYS A 38 -2.30 8.76 -9.17
C CYS A 38 -3.52 8.11 -9.82
N ILE A 39 -3.49 6.78 -9.92
CA ILE A 39 -4.67 5.99 -10.28
C ILE A 39 -5.59 5.85 -9.06
N GLU A 40 -6.87 5.65 -9.32
CA GLU A 40 -7.85 5.43 -8.26
C GLU A 40 -7.62 4.10 -7.58
N ARG A 41 -7.94 4.05 -6.27
CA ARG A 41 -7.76 2.86 -5.46
C ARG A 41 -8.83 2.77 -4.40
N LYS A 42 -9.36 1.56 -4.20
CA LYS A 42 -10.21 1.21 -3.07
C LYS A 42 -9.57 0.10 -2.25
N VAL A 43 -9.98 0.04 -0.99
CA VAL A 43 -9.62 -1.06 -0.09
C VAL A 43 -10.88 -1.87 0.12
N GLU A 44 -10.82 -3.16 -0.22
CA GLU A 44 -11.90 -4.10 0.07
C GLU A 44 -11.44 -5.16 1.05
N LYS A 45 -12.31 -5.49 2.00
CA LYS A 45 -12.09 -6.57 2.96
C LYS A 45 -12.62 -7.87 2.39
N LYS A 46 -11.81 -8.92 2.42
CA LYS A 46 -12.26 -10.28 2.11
C LYS A 46 -11.70 -11.25 3.14
N ASN A 47 -12.50 -12.28 3.40
CA ASN A 47 -12.11 -13.38 4.27
C ASN A 47 -11.35 -14.42 3.47
N ILE A 48 -10.22 -14.88 4.01
CA ILE A 48 -9.50 -16.04 3.49
C ILE A 48 -9.49 -17.13 4.55
N GLN A 49 -9.62 -18.37 4.10
CA GLN A 49 -9.51 -19.52 4.98
C GLN A 49 -8.08 -20.06 4.90
N ILE A 50 -7.42 -20.18 6.05
CA ILE A 50 -6.13 -20.83 6.19
C ILE A 50 -6.27 -21.87 7.29
N ASP A 51 -6.09 -23.13 6.91
CA ASP A 51 -6.40 -24.30 7.73
C ASP A 51 -7.89 -24.26 8.16
N GLU A 52 -8.16 -24.29 9.46
CA GLU A 52 -9.52 -24.23 10.04
C GLU A 52 -9.89 -22.82 10.52
N LYS A 53 -9.09 -21.79 10.20
CA LYS A 53 -9.29 -20.41 10.67
C LYS A 53 -9.58 -19.46 9.52
N ILE A 54 -10.48 -18.52 9.79
CA ILE A 54 -10.85 -17.45 8.87
C ILE A 54 -10.11 -16.17 9.26
N TYR A 55 -9.48 -15.52 8.29
CA TYR A 55 -8.78 -14.27 8.47
C TYR A 55 -9.33 -13.20 7.52
N GLU A 56 -9.59 -12.00 8.04
CA GLU A 56 -9.92 -10.84 7.22
C GLU A 56 -8.63 -10.22 6.64
N VAL A 57 -8.62 -9.99 5.34
CA VAL A 57 -7.52 -9.35 4.62
C VAL A 57 -8.04 -8.14 3.86
N ASN A 58 -7.37 -7.00 4.02
CA ASN A 58 -7.59 -5.83 3.19
C ASN A 58 -6.86 -6.00 1.86
N TYR A 59 -7.58 -5.80 0.76
CA TYR A 59 -7.04 -5.81 -0.59
C TYR A 59 -7.02 -4.40 -1.14
N LYS A 60 -5.82 -3.94 -1.51
CA LYS A 60 -5.63 -2.70 -2.25
C LYS A 60 -5.88 -2.98 -3.73
N ILE A 61 -7.01 -2.46 -4.20
CA ILE A 61 -7.50 -2.63 -5.56
C ILE A 61 -7.30 -1.31 -6.29
N SER A 62 -6.63 -1.32 -7.43
CA SER A 62 -6.33 -0.14 -8.23
C SER A 62 -7.01 -0.20 -9.58
N PHE A 63 -7.61 0.91 -10.00
CA PHE A 63 -8.39 1.04 -11.22
C PHE A 63 -7.96 2.26 -12.02
N ILE A 64 -8.15 2.20 -13.33
CA ILE A 64 -8.05 3.35 -14.21
C ILE A 64 -9.37 3.54 -14.94
N GLU A 65 -9.81 4.78 -15.08
CA GLU A 65 -10.95 5.10 -15.92
C GLU A 65 -10.52 5.09 -17.38
N SER A 66 -11.12 4.22 -18.18
CA SER A 66 -10.88 4.10 -19.62
C SER A 66 -12.12 4.50 -20.41
N LYS A 67 -11.99 4.66 -21.73
CA LYS A 67 -13.15 4.90 -22.63
C LYS A 67 -14.20 3.78 -22.59
N LYS A 68 -13.88 2.62 -22.00
CA LYS A 68 -14.76 1.45 -21.86
C LYS A 68 -15.29 1.27 -20.43
N GLY A 69 -15.00 2.21 -19.52
CA GLY A 69 -15.32 2.12 -18.09
C GLY A 69 -14.09 1.87 -17.22
N GLU A 70 -14.32 1.49 -15.95
CA GLU A 70 -13.26 1.17 -14.99
C GLU A 70 -12.51 -0.11 -15.39
N GLU A 71 -11.20 0.02 -15.60
CA GLU A 71 -10.29 -1.09 -15.86
C GLU A 71 -9.48 -1.40 -14.59
N LEU A 72 -9.53 -2.66 -14.17
CA LEU A 72 -8.77 -3.16 -13.03
C LEU A 72 -7.29 -3.28 -13.39
N ILE A 73 -6.43 -2.49 -12.73
CA ILE A 73 -4.99 -2.50 -12.99
C ILE A 73 -4.27 -3.50 -12.09
N ASN A 74 -4.63 -3.56 -10.81
CA ASN A 74 -3.89 -4.37 -9.86
C ASN A 74 -4.70 -4.68 -8.60
N ILE A 75 -4.54 -5.89 -8.07
CA ILE A 75 -5.08 -6.30 -6.77
C ILE A 75 -3.95 -6.89 -5.93
N LYS A 76 -3.71 -6.32 -4.75
CA LYS A 76 -2.72 -6.84 -3.81
C LYS A 76 -3.27 -6.85 -2.38
N PRO A 77 -3.07 -7.93 -1.61
CA PRO A 77 -3.33 -7.91 -0.17
C PRO A 77 -2.41 -6.91 0.55
N GLU A 78 -2.89 -6.29 1.61
CA GLU A 78 -2.09 -5.40 2.44
C GLU A 78 -1.06 -6.19 3.25
N TYR A 79 0.19 -5.72 3.23
CA TYR A 79 1.32 -6.41 3.84
C TYR A 79 1.15 -6.58 5.36
N GLU A 80 0.61 -5.58 6.05
CA GLU A 80 0.39 -5.63 7.50
C GLU A 80 -0.57 -6.76 7.90
N ASP A 81 -1.62 -7.02 7.10
CA ASP A 81 -2.54 -8.11 7.36
C ASP A 81 -1.86 -9.46 7.10
N LEU A 82 -1.11 -9.59 6.00
CA LEU A 82 -0.33 -10.80 5.73
C LEU A 82 0.66 -11.11 6.85
N LYS A 83 1.29 -10.08 7.42
CA LYS A 83 2.22 -10.22 8.55
C LYS A 83 1.51 -10.69 9.81
N LYS A 84 0.36 -10.10 10.15
CA LYS A 84 -0.45 -10.54 11.31
C LYS A 84 -0.91 -11.99 11.16
N ILE A 85 -1.35 -12.39 9.96
CA ILE A 85 -1.81 -13.75 9.69
C ILE A 85 -0.64 -14.73 9.72
N SER A 86 0.53 -14.36 9.18
CA SER A 86 1.75 -15.15 9.25
C SER A 86 2.13 -15.47 10.70
N ILE A 87 2.10 -14.47 11.59
CA ILE A 87 2.37 -14.67 13.03
C ILE A 87 1.34 -15.62 13.68
N ARG A 88 0.05 -15.48 13.34
CA ARG A 88 -1.03 -16.27 13.95
C ARG A 88 -1.14 -17.70 13.42
N SER A 89 -0.82 -17.91 12.14
CA SER A 89 -0.89 -19.22 11.46
C SER A 89 0.44 -19.98 11.51
N GLY A 90 1.55 -19.31 11.81
CA GLY A 90 2.89 -19.89 11.76
C GLY A 90 3.42 -20.10 10.33
N LEU A 91 2.65 -19.71 9.31
CA LEU A 91 3.07 -19.78 7.91
C LEU A 91 3.97 -18.60 7.56
N SER A 92 4.87 -18.79 6.59
CA SER A 92 5.65 -17.67 6.05
C SER A 92 4.75 -16.66 5.33
N ILE A 93 5.11 -15.38 5.38
CA ILE A 93 4.38 -14.30 4.68
C ILE A 93 4.19 -14.63 3.19
N LYS A 94 5.22 -15.22 2.55
CA LYS A 94 5.15 -15.63 1.14
C LYS A 94 4.05 -16.68 0.89
N LYS A 95 3.87 -17.63 1.80
CA LYS A 95 2.82 -18.65 1.71
C LYS A 95 1.44 -18.05 1.95
N VAL A 96 1.29 -17.18 2.96
CA VAL A 96 0.04 -16.45 3.22
C VAL A 96 -0.35 -15.58 2.02
N GLN A 97 0.61 -14.88 1.41
CA GLN A 97 0.39 -14.08 0.21
C GLN A 97 -0.12 -14.91 -0.95
N LEU A 98 0.46 -16.11 -1.18
CA LEU A 98 0.04 -17.00 -2.26
C LEU A 98 -1.39 -17.52 -2.05
N LEU A 99 -1.77 -17.84 -0.81
CA LEU A 99 -3.15 -18.23 -0.47
C LEU A 99 -4.13 -17.06 -0.69
N ALA A 100 -3.78 -15.86 -0.21
CA ALA A 100 -4.58 -14.65 -0.41
C ALA A 100 -4.77 -14.32 -1.91
N GLN A 101 -3.74 -14.51 -2.72
CA GLN A 101 -3.80 -14.31 -4.16
C GLN A 101 -4.61 -15.39 -4.90
N ALA A 102 -4.62 -16.63 -4.40
CA ALA A 102 -5.40 -17.71 -4.99
C ALA A 102 -6.91 -17.43 -4.85
N GLU A 103 -7.35 -16.95 -3.68
CA GLU A 103 -8.73 -16.53 -3.43
C GLU A 103 -9.17 -15.38 -4.36
N LEU A 104 -8.30 -14.41 -4.62
CA LEU A 104 -8.59 -13.32 -5.55
C LEU A 104 -8.88 -13.80 -6.97
N LYS A 105 -8.18 -14.83 -7.46
CA LYS A 105 -8.43 -15.36 -8.80
C LYS A 105 -9.85 -15.92 -8.93
N GLN A 106 -10.40 -16.51 -7.89
CA GLN A 106 -11.79 -17.00 -7.91
C GLN A 106 -12.79 -15.84 -8.00
N ILE A 107 -12.55 -14.78 -7.22
CA ILE A 107 -13.47 -13.64 -7.11
C ILE A 107 -13.46 -12.76 -8.36
N TYR A 108 -12.28 -12.55 -8.96
CA TYR A 108 -12.10 -11.66 -10.11
C TYR A 108 -11.90 -12.42 -11.43
N SER A 109 -12.19 -13.72 -11.50
CA SER A 109 -12.11 -14.52 -12.74
C SER A 109 -12.97 -13.99 -13.91
N LYS A 110 -13.79 -12.97 -13.66
CA LYS A 110 -14.80 -12.42 -14.57
C LYS A 110 -14.45 -11.03 -15.12
N TYR A 111 -13.30 -10.47 -14.70
CA TYR A 111 -12.66 -9.31 -15.32
C TYR A 111 -11.49 -9.81 -16.19
#